data_AF-A0A6G0ZRB3-F1
#
_entry.id   AF-A0A6G0ZRB3-F1
#
_cell.length_a   1.000
_cell.length_b   1.000
_cell.length_c   1.000
_cell.angle_alpha   90.00
_cell.angle_beta   90.00
_cell.angle_gamma   90.00
#
_symmetry.space_group_name_H-M   'P 1'
#
loop_
_entity.id
_entity.type
_entity.pdbx_description
1 polymer ?
#
loop_
_entity_poly.entity_id
_entity_poly.type
_entity_poly.pdbx_seq_one_letter_code
_entity_poly.pdbx_strand_id
1 'polypeptide(L)'
;MGRRSGKASKLKRHSSLDDLTGRPYRLPIDRNQIRQVDQIDNPQNGHEYLYMARKMEDKLPPVMTATNVELQQFINKFETNTPTYIIPQLELPSIKNMKLLPTKAEIMSYIEQYDDARAKIQDARKFISHPENILPVSNSPTAWFTFLFGRQINASTPVNPVYNIDKTIFFFQSHCAAVISNFVQWIMKKIINTSDVTSWTFSVYASMDSDPCETLLSDMRILTQLFINARAEIEDHLDVSALRYSCLINLVSEKFKQHDLGDIVNYKNHYSGSSKVKK
;
A
#
# COMPACT_ATOMS: atom_id res chain seq x y z
N MET A 1 63.39 57.27 -8.10
CA MET A 1 63.12 56.01 -7.36
C MET A 1 61.70 56.10 -6.84
N GLY A 2 60.74 55.20 -7.02
CA GLY A 2 60.70 53.83 -7.54
C GLY A 2 59.50 53.15 -6.86
N ARG A 3 58.65 52.48 -7.66
CA ARG A 3 57.62 51.47 -7.31
C ARG A 3 56.16 51.91 -7.00
N ARG A 4 55.35 51.61 -8.03
CA ARG A 4 54.16 50.74 -8.08
C ARG A 4 52.92 51.12 -7.27
N SER A 5 51.86 51.44 -7.99
CA SER A 5 50.60 50.67 -7.88
C SER A 5 49.86 50.77 -9.20
N GLY A 6 49.75 49.64 -9.90
CA GLY A 6 48.96 49.52 -11.12
C GLY A 6 47.50 49.78 -10.79
N LYS A 7 46.93 50.82 -11.39
CA LYS A 7 45.47 50.97 -11.44
C LYS A 7 44.96 49.81 -12.28
N ALA A 8 44.48 48.76 -11.60
CA ALA A 8 43.61 47.77 -12.19
C ALA A 8 42.42 48.55 -12.80
N SER A 9 42.44 48.74 -14.12
CA SER A 9 41.25 49.18 -14.83
C SER A 9 40.19 48.14 -14.54
N LYS A 10 39.20 48.53 -13.74
CA LYS A 10 38.03 47.73 -13.43
C LYS A 10 37.43 47.27 -14.74
N LEU A 11 37.77 46.05 -15.16
CA LEU A 11 36.97 45.26 -16.07
C LEU A 11 35.58 45.27 -15.44
N LYS A 12 34.64 45.98 -16.08
CA LYS A 12 33.22 45.85 -15.79
C LYS A 12 32.93 44.37 -15.93
N ARG A 13 32.87 43.66 -14.80
CA ARG A 13 32.29 42.33 -14.75
C ARG A 13 30.88 42.52 -15.25
N HIS A 14 30.58 42.02 -16.45
CA HIS A 14 29.21 41.91 -16.90
C HIS A 14 28.52 40.95 -15.93
N SER A 15 27.78 41.54 -15.01
CA SER A 15 26.87 40.90 -14.08
C SER A 15 25.73 40.29 -14.89
N SER A 16 25.81 39.00 -15.16
CA SER A 16 24.66 38.20 -15.62
C SER A 16 24.74 36.75 -15.13
N LEU A 17 25.38 36.52 -13.99
CA LEU A 17 25.42 35.22 -13.31
C LEU A 17 24.34 35.08 -12.22
N ASP A 18 23.50 36.10 -12.04
CA ASP A 18 22.46 36.13 -10.99
C ASP A 18 21.09 35.60 -11.43
N ASP A 19 20.96 35.06 -12.66
CA ASP A 19 19.76 34.33 -13.11
C ASP A 19 20.01 32.83 -13.22
N LEU A 20 20.50 32.22 -12.14
CA LEU A 20 20.53 30.76 -11.97
C LEU A 20 19.18 30.24 -11.47
N THR A 21 18.10 30.57 -12.18
CA THR A 21 16.78 29.93 -12.00
C THR A 21 16.73 28.57 -12.69
N GLY A 22 17.70 27.68 -12.48
CA GLY A 22 17.66 26.27 -12.90
C GLY A 22 17.39 25.99 -14.39
N ARG A 23 17.35 27.01 -15.26
CA ARG A 23 17.10 26.90 -16.69
C ARG A 23 18.45 26.80 -17.40
N PRO A 24 18.61 25.90 -18.38
CA PRO A 24 19.87 25.79 -19.11
C PRO A 24 20.17 27.11 -19.81
N TYR A 25 21.23 27.79 -19.36
CA TYR A 25 21.69 29.05 -19.93
C TYR A 25 22.30 28.80 -21.31
N ARG A 26 21.64 29.26 -22.38
CA ARG A 26 22.17 29.21 -23.75
C ARG A 26 22.57 30.60 -24.19
N LEU A 27 23.87 30.83 -24.39
CA LEU A 27 24.35 32.06 -25.03
C LEU A 27 23.83 32.11 -26.48
N PRO A 28 23.21 33.23 -26.92
CA PRO A 28 22.76 33.37 -28.29
C PRO A 28 23.95 33.47 -29.25
N ILE A 29 23.79 32.89 -30.45
CA ILE A 29 24.79 32.97 -31.52
C ILE A 29 24.26 33.94 -32.57
N ASP A 30 24.90 35.09 -32.71
CA ASP A 30 24.62 36.03 -33.78
C ASP A 30 25.32 35.57 -35.07
N ARG A 31 24.53 35.17 -36.07
CA ARG A 31 25.05 34.66 -37.35
C ARG A 31 25.73 35.73 -38.19
N ASN A 32 25.43 37.00 -37.95
CA ASN A 32 26.05 38.11 -38.68
C ASN A 32 27.50 38.36 -38.22
N GLN A 33 27.89 37.80 -37.07
CA GLN A 33 29.25 37.86 -36.53
C GLN A 33 30.07 36.61 -36.84
N ILE A 34 29.52 35.69 -37.64
CA ILE A 34 30.22 34.49 -38.11
C ILE A 34 30.67 34.74 -39.55
N ARG A 35 31.96 34.59 -39.82
CA ARG A 35 32.46 34.68 -41.20
C ARG A 35 31.87 33.57 -42.07
N GLN A 36 31.49 33.92 -43.30
CA GLN A 36 31.04 32.95 -44.31
C GLN A 36 32.25 32.31 -44.97
N VAL A 37 32.79 31.29 -44.32
CA VAL A 37 33.89 30.47 -44.82
C VAL A 37 33.49 29.00 -44.74
N ASP A 38 33.95 28.18 -45.69
CA ASP A 38 33.59 26.76 -45.78
C ASP A 38 34.02 25.98 -44.53
N GLN A 39 35.11 26.41 -43.89
CA GLN A 39 35.59 25.86 -42.63
C GLN A 39 36.22 26.97 -41.77
N ILE A 40 35.84 27.03 -40.49
CA ILE A 40 36.53 27.84 -39.49
C ILE A 40 37.50 26.88 -38.81
N ASP A 41 38.80 27.17 -38.82
CA ASP A 41 39.80 26.36 -38.10
C ASP A 41 40.15 26.98 -36.74
N ASN A 42 40.12 28.32 -36.65
CA ASN A 42 40.34 29.07 -35.43
C ASN A 42 39.29 30.19 -35.27
N PRO A 43 38.52 30.20 -34.17
CA PRO A 43 37.51 31.24 -33.94
C PRO A 43 38.18 32.58 -33.60
N GLN A 44 37.74 33.65 -34.24
CA GLN A 44 38.25 35.01 -34.02
C GLN A 44 37.38 35.83 -33.05
N ASN A 45 36.19 35.35 -32.70
CA ASN A 45 35.31 35.97 -31.72
C ASN A 45 34.49 34.94 -30.94
N GLY A 46 33.76 35.40 -29.91
CA GLY A 46 32.95 34.54 -29.05
C GLY A 46 31.79 33.83 -29.75
N HIS A 47 31.20 34.42 -30.80
CA HIS A 47 30.11 33.80 -31.56
C HIS A 47 30.63 32.67 -32.47
N GLU A 48 31.79 32.85 -33.09
CA GLU A 48 32.47 31.79 -33.85
C GLU A 48 32.85 30.62 -32.93
N TYR A 49 33.38 30.90 -31.74
CA TYR A 49 33.70 29.86 -30.74
C TYR A 49 32.46 29.07 -30.33
N LEU A 50 31.35 29.74 -30.00
CA LEU A 50 30.09 29.09 -29.60
C LEU A 50 29.48 28.27 -30.76
N TYR A 51 29.60 28.74 -32.00
CA TYR A 51 29.14 28.01 -33.17
C TYR A 51 29.95 26.74 -33.41
N MET A 52 31.28 26.81 -33.28
CA MET A 52 32.17 25.64 -33.36
C MET A 52 31.90 24.65 -32.24
N ALA A 53 31.76 25.13 -31.00
CA ALA A 53 31.46 24.30 -29.84
C ALA A 53 30.12 23.52 -30.01
N ARG A 54 29.06 24.17 -30.52
CA ARG A 54 27.79 23.48 -30.83
C ARG A 54 27.93 22.43 -31.93
N LYS A 55 28.66 22.75 -33.01
CA LYS A 55 28.96 21.79 -34.07
C LYS A 55 29.79 20.59 -33.58
N MET A 56 30.60 20.77 -32.54
CA MET A 56 31.35 19.68 -31.91
C MET A 56 30.50 18.91 -30.90
N GLU A 57 29.56 19.57 -30.20
CA GLU A 57 28.60 18.96 -29.27
C GLU A 57 27.73 17.91 -29.97
N ASP A 58 27.26 18.18 -31.19
CA ASP A 58 26.52 17.21 -32.02
C ASP A 58 27.33 15.92 -32.32
N LYS A 59 28.65 15.94 -32.12
CA LYS A 59 29.55 14.79 -32.32
C LYS A 59 29.91 14.07 -31.02
N LEU A 60 29.49 14.58 -29.86
CA LEU A 60 29.73 13.98 -28.56
C LEU A 60 28.50 13.18 -28.11
N PRO A 61 28.67 12.02 -27.44
CA PRO A 61 27.54 11.31 -26.87
C PRO A 61 26.90 12.14 -25.74
N PRO A 62 25.56 12.29 -25.72
CA PRO A 62 24.85 13.14 -24.75
C PRO A 62 24.90 12.58 -23.32
N VAL A 63 25.16 11.28 -23.18
CA VAL A 63 25.36 10.59 -21.90
C VAL A 63 26.55 9.67 -22.07
N MET A 64 27.57 9.86 -21.23
CA MET A 64 28.67 8.91 -21.06
C MET A 64 28.49 8.19 -19.74
N THR A 65 28.43 6.86 -19.76
CA THR A 65 28.51 6.04 -18.55
C THR A 65 29.93 5.48 -18.43
N ALA A 66 30.64 5.83 -17.36
CA ALA A 66 31.94 5.25 -17.07
C ALA A 66 31.76 3.83 -16.52
N THR A 67 31.86 2.81 -17.37
CA THR A 67 31.82 1.40 -16.95
C THR A 67 33.22 0.86 -16.69
N ASN A 68 33.59 0.72 -15.41
CA ASN A 68 33.73 -0.58 -14.74
C ASN A 68 34.46 -0.49 -13.39
N VAL A 69 35.41 0.44 -13.21
CA VAL A 69 36.23 0.44 -11.99
C VAL A 69 35.54 1.15 -10.81
N GLU A 70 34.99 2.34 -11.03
CA GLU A 70 34.31 3.11 -9.97
C GLU A 70 32.94 2.51 -9.61
N LEU A 71 32.22 1.95 -10.61
CA LEU A 71 30.95 1.28 -10.38
C LEU A 71 31.14 -0.03 -9.61
N GLN A 72 32.15 -0.85 -9.92
CA GLN A 72 32.44 -2.06 -9.13
C GLN A 72 32.92 -1.72 -7.72
N GLN A 73 33.72 -0.67 -7.54
CA GLN A 73 34.11 -0.22 -6.19
C GLN A 73 32.92 0.31 -5.39
N PHE A 74 32.00 1.04 -6.04
CA PHE A 74 30.74 1.49 -5.44
C PHE A 74 29.83 0.31 -5.09
N ILE A 75 29.61 -0.61 -6.02
CA ILE A 75 28.85 -1.85 -5.82
C ILE A 75 29.46 -2.65 -4.67
N ASN A 76 30.76 -2.92 -4.65
CA ASN A 76 31.41 -3.67 -3.57
C ASN A 76 31.30 -2.98 -2.20
N LYS A 77 31.36 -1.64 -2.17
CA LYS A 77 31.21 -0.84 -0.95
C LYS A 77 29.77 -0.84 -0.42
N PHE A 78 28.78 -0.97 -1.30
CA PHE A 78 27.37 -0.94 -0.93
C PHE A 78 26.72 -2.33 -0.86
N GLU A 79 27.18 -3.37 -1.56
CA GLU A 79 26.68 -4.74 -1.48
C GLU A 79 26.99 -5.37 -0.12
N THR A 80 28.15 -5.05 0.46
CA THR A 80 28.56 -5.51 1.80
C THR A 80 27.88 -4.75 2.94
N ASN A 81 27.32 -3.57 2.67
CA ASN A 81 26.66 -2.70 3.64
C ASN A 81 25.23 -2.31 3.22
N THR A 82 24.63 -3.07 2.31
CA THR A 82 23.28 -2.75 1.82
C THR A 82 22.33 -2.90 3.01
N PRO A 83 21.51 -1.90 3.34
CA PRO A 83 20.47 -2.07 4.34
C PRO A 83 19.58 -3.23 3.87
N THR A 84 19.71 -4.37 4.55
CA THR A 84 18.89 -5.54 4.30
C THR A 84 17.53 -5.24 4.91
N TYR A 85 16.54 -5.01 4.06
CA TYR A 85 15.16 -4.94 4.51
C TYR A 85 14.73 -6.35 4.87
N ILE A 86 14.55 -6.59 6.17
CA ILE A 86 13.93 -7.82 6.66
C ILE A 86 12.45 -7.71 6.31
N ILE A 87 12.04 -8.34 5.21
CA ILE A 87 10.63 -8.53 4.87
C ILE A 87 10.20 -9.80 5.60
N PRO A 88 9.31 -9.72 6.61
CA PRO A 88 8.78 -10.90 7.26
C PRO A 88 8.11 -11.79 6.22
N GLN A 89 8.53 -13.06 6.12
CA GLN A 89 7.80 -14.00 5.28
C GLN A 89 6.46 -14.31 5.93
N LEU A 90 5.40 -14.27 5.12
CA LEU A 90 4.07 -14.72 5.53
C LEU A 90 4.09 -16.24 5.65
N GLU A 91 4.27 -16.76 6.85
CA GLU A 91 4.18 -18.19 7.13
C GLU A 91 2.72 -18.57 7.37
N LEU A 92 2.12 -19.30 6.41
CA LEU A 92 0.76 -19.80 6.55
C LEU A 92 0.77 -21.22 7.11
N PRO A 93 -0.03 -21.50 8.16
CA PRO A 93 -0.09 -22.82 8.76
C PRO A 93 -0.66 -23.86 7.78
N SER A 94 -0.22 -25.10 7.93
CA SER A 94 -0.83 -26.23 7.23
C SER A 94 -2.22 -26.51 7.78
N ILE A 95 -3.22 -26.62 6.90
CA ILE A 95 -4.57 -26.99 7.30
C ILE A 95 -4.62 -28.50 7.48
N LYS A 96 -5.04 -28.95 8.66
CA LYS A 96 -5.18 -30.38 9.00
C LYS A 96 -6.22 -31.07 8.11
N ASN A 97 -7.37 -30.43 7.89
CA ASN A 97 -8.47 -30.98 7.11
C ASN A 97 -8.74 -30.13 5.86
N MET A 98 -8.28 -30.59 4.70
CA MET A 98 -8.44 -29.88 3.42
C MET A 98 -9.90 -29.71 2.99
N LYS A 99 -10.87 -30.42 3.59
CA LYS A 99 -12.31 -30.20 3.32
C LYS A 99 -12.82 -28.87 3.87
N LEU A 100 -12.04 -28.19 4.72
CA LEU A 100 -12.34 -26.84 5.23
C LEU A 100 -12.07 -25.72 4.22
N LEU A 101 -11.32 -26.04 3.15
CA LEU A 101 -11.10 -25.10 2.07
C LEU A 101 -12.37 -24.98 1.23
N PRO A 102 -12.85 -23.75 0.99
CA PRO A 102 -14.02 -23.55 0.15
C PRO A 102 -13.71 -23.87 -1.31
N THR A 103 -14.71 -24.21 -2.08
CA THR A 103 -14.64 -24.28 -3.54
C THR A 103 -14.62 -22.88 -4.15
N LYS A 104 -14.20 -22.77 -5.42
CA LYS A 104 -14.28 -21.49 -6.16
C LYS A 104 -15.71 -20.95 -6.24
N ALA A 105 -16.70 -21.83 -6.36
CA ALA A 105 -18.11 -21.44 -6.40
C ALA A 105 -18.57 -20.84 -5.06
N GLU A 106 -18.15 -21.41 -3.94
CA GLU A 106 -18.44 -20.86 -2.60
C GLU A 106 -17.77 -19.50 -2.40
N ILE A 107 -16.51 -19.33 -2.84
CA ILE A 107 -15.82 -18.04 -2.79
C ILE A 107 -16.60 -16.97 -3.58
N MET A 108 -17.05 -17.29 -4.78
CA MET A 108 -17.88 -16.37 -5.58
C MET A 108 -19.21 -16.05 -4.89
N SER A 109 -19.85 -17.04 -4.24
CA SER A 109 -21.07 -16.79 -3.47
C SER A 109 -20.84 -15.87 -2.26
N TYR A 110 -19.70 -15.97 -1.57
CA TYR A 110 -19.36 -15.05 -0.47
C TYR A 110 -19.22 -13.60 -0.95
N ILE A 111 -18.59 -13.42 -2.12
CA ILE A 111 -18.41 -12.13 -2.79
C ILE A 111 -19.76 -11.52 -3.16
N GLU A 112 -20.68 -12.31 -3.74
CA GLU A 112 -22.03 -11.86 -4.10
C GLU A 112 -22.84 -11.48 -2.85
N GLN A 113 -22.83 -12.31 -1.81
CA GLN A 113 -23.52 -12.03 -0.55
C GLN A 113 -22.99 -10.76 0.13
N TYR A 114 -21.68 -10.51 0.04
CA TYR A 114 -21.08 -9.27 0.50
C TYR A 114 -21.59 -8.06 -0.27
N ASP A 115 -21.61 -8.12 -1.61
CA ASP A 115 -22.07 -7.01 -2.44
C ASP A 115 -23.55 -6.69 -2.18
N ASP A 116 -24.38 -7.73 -2.05
CA ASP A 116 -25.80 -7.60 -1.70
C ASP A 116 -26.00 -6.96 -0.32
N ALA A 117 -25.24 -7.39 0.68
CA ALA A 117 -25.30 -6.82 2.03
C ALA A 117 -24.86 -5.35 2.04
N ARG A 118 -23.77 -5.04 1.34
CA ARG A 118 -23.27 -3.67 1.16
C ARG A 118 -24.31 -2.79 0.48
N ALA A 119 -24.93 -3.26 -0.61
CA ALA A 119 -25.98 -2.51 -1.32
C ALA A 119 -27.17 -2.20 -0.41
N LYS A 120 -27.65 -3.19 0.35
CA LYS A 120 -28.74 -3.00 1.33
C LYS A 120 -28.40 -1.97 2.41
N ILE A 121 -27.18 -1.99 2.94
CA ILE A 121 -26.73 -1.02 3.94
C ILE A 121 -26.70 0.39 3.34
N GLN A 122 -26.16 0.53 2.13
CA GLN A 122 -26.07 1.82 1.44
C GLN A 122 -27.46 2.37 1.07
N ASP A 123 -28.40 1.51 0.68
CA ASP A 123 -29.78 1.91 0.44
C ASP A 123 -30.49 2.35 1.72
N ALA A 124 -30.31 1.62 2.83
CA ALA A 124 -30.87 2.01 4.11
C ALA A 124 -30.33 3.36 4.60
N ARG A 125 -29.04 3.64 4.39
CA ARG A 125 -28.39 4.90 4.78
C ARG A 125 -28.99 6.14 4.13
N LYS A 126 -29.55 6.02 2.91
CA LYS A 126 -30.20 7.15 2.21
C LYS A 126 -31.38 7.74 2.98
N PHE A 127 -32.00 6.96 3.87
CA PHE A 127 -33.20 7.35 4.60
C PHE A 127 -32.92 7.73 6.06
N ILE A 128 -31.65 7.77 6.48
CA ILE A 128 -31.28 8.04 7.87
C ILE A 128 -31.07 9.55 8.06
N SER A 129 -31.99 10.18 8.78
CA SER A 129 -31.88 11.57 9.25
C SER A 129 -31.20 11.62 10.63
N HIS A 130 -29.87 11.82 10.64
CA HIS A 130 -29.05 12.22 11.81
C HIS A 130 -28.94 11.21 12.97
N PRO A 131 -27.79 10.50 13.13
CA PRO A 131 -27.62 9.43 14.11
C PRO A 131 -27.10 9.89 15.50
N GLU A 132 -27.42 11.11 15.96
CA GLU A 132 -26.82 11.64 17.18
C GLU A 132 -27.05 10.71 18.39
N ASN A 133 -25.97 10.40 19.11
CA ASN A 133 -25.89 9.55 20.31
C ASN A 133 -26.13 8.03 20.16
N ILE A 134 -26.14 7.47 18.93
CA ILE A 134 -26.32 6.02 18.76
C ILE A 134 -25.00 5.24 18.94
N LEU A 135 -23.87 5.84 18.56
CA LEU A 135 -22.58 5.16 18.52
C LEU A 135 -21.63 5.62 19.63
N PRO A 136 -20.74 4.74 20.12
CA PRO A 136 -19.69 5.13 21.07
C PRO A 136 -18.80 6.23 20.51
N VAL A 137 -18.29 7.08 21.39
CA VAL A 137 -17.22 8.03 21.05
C VAL A 137 -16.01 7.22 20.58
N SER A 138 -15.49 7.54 19.39
CA SER A 138 -14.61 6.67 18.57
C SER A 138 -13.37 6.10 19.29
N ASN A 139 -12.91 6.72 20.37
CA ASN A 139 -11.62 6.43 20.99
C ASN A 139 -11.67 5.55 22.27
N SER A 140 -12.83 5.04 22.69
CA SER A 140 -12.92 4.21 23.90
C SER A 140 -13.10 2.73 23.57
N PRO A 141 -12.05 1.88 23.70
CA PRO A 141 -12.17 0.44 23.51
C PRO A 141 -13.24 -0.18 24.42
N THR A 142 -13.32 0.24 25.69
CA THR A 142 -14.30 -0.32 26.63
C THR A 142 -15.73 0.02 26.26
N ALA A 143 -15.97 1.23 25.73
CA ALA A 143 -17.29 1.64 25.25
C ALA A 143 -17.69 0.84 24.00
N TRP A 144 -16.76 0.68 23.05
CA TRP A 144 -16.96 -0.18 21.88
C TRP A 144 -17.24 -1.62 22.27
N PHE A 145 -16.49 -2.18 23.21
CA PHE A 145 -16.72 -3.55 23.68
C PHE A 145 -18.13 -3.75 24.22
N THR A 146 -18.58 -2.80 25.06
CA THR A 146 -19.92 -2.83 25.65
C THR A 146 -21.00 -2.67 24.58
N PHE A 147 -20.77 -1.78 23.62
CA PHE A 147 -21.69 -1.55 22.51
C PHE A 147 -21.81 -2.75 21.58
N LEU A 148 -20.72 -3.46 21.30
CA LEU A 148 -20.67 -4.57 20.34
C LEU A 148 -21.15 -5.90 20.94
N PHE A 149 -20.96 -6.10 22.24
CA PHE A 149 -21.22 -7.39 22.89
C PHE A 149 -22.24 -7.33 24.03
N GLY A 150 -22.72 -6.14 24.40
CA GLY A 150 -23.73 -5.93 25.44
C GLY A 150 -23.25 -6.22 26.85
N ARG A 151 -21.92 -6.30 27.06
CA ARG A 151 -21.32 -6.62 28.36
C ARG A 151 -20.00 -5.90 28.59
N GLN A 152 -19.55 -5.88 29.84
CA GLN A 152 -18.21 -5.37 30.19
C GLN A 152 -17.11 -6.42 29.92
N ILE A 153 -15.90 -5.95 29.63
CA ILE A 153 -14.72 -6.77 29.27
C ILE A 153 -14.42 -7.89 30.29
N ASN A 154 -14.57 -7.61 31.58
CA ASN A 154 -14.24 -8.55 32.66
C ASN A 154 -15.45 -9.36 33.16
N ALA A 155 -16.61 -9.26 32.50
CA ALA A 155 -17.76 -10.07 32.88
C ALA A 155 -17.51 -11.55 32.54
N SER A 156 -18.01 -12.45 33.38
CA SER A 156 -17.93 -13.90 33.18
C SER A 156 -18.94 -14.44 32.17
N THR A 157 -19.92 -13.63 31.77
CA THR A 157 -20.92 -14.00 30.78
C THR A 157 -20.31 -14.07 29.37
N PRO A 158 -20.71 -15.05 28.53
CA PRO A 158 -20.32 -15.07 27.13
C PRO A 158 -20.72 -13.78 26.41
N VAL A 159 -19.96 -13.39 25.39
CA VAL A 159 -20.35 -12.28 24.50
C VAL A 159 -21.56 -12.68 23.66
N ASN A 160 -22.40 -11.71 23.31
CA ASN A 160 -23.38 -11.87 22.23
C ASN A 160 -22.77 -11.35 20.92
N PRO A 161 -22.43 -12.22 19.95
CA PRO A 161 -21.70 -11.86 18.73
C PRO A 161 -22.53 -11.05 17.72
N VAL A 162 -23.81 -10.79 18.02
CA VAL A 162 -24.73 -10.05 17.16
C VAL A 162 -25.49 -8.94 17.90
N TYR A 163 -25.08 -8.61 19.13
CA TYR A 163 -25.69 -7.53 19.90
C TYR A 163 -25.52 -6.20 19.16
N ASN A 164 -26.58 -5.42 18.93
CA ASN A 164 -26.54 -4.16 18.14
C ASN A 164 -25.98 -4.27 16.70
N ILE A 165 -25.92 -5.46 16.10
CA ILE A 165 -25.37 -5.63 14.74
C ILE A 165 -26.18 -4.85 13.69
N ASP A 166 -27.46 -4.60 13.94
CA ASP A 166 -28.32 -3.74 13.13
C ASP A 166 -27.83 -2.29 13.07
N LYS A 167 -27.06 -1.83 14.06
CA LYS A 167 -26.50 -0.47 14.13
C LYS A 167 -25.31 -0.24 13.21
N THR A 168 -24.83 -1.28 12.52
CA THR A 168 -23.78 -1.17 11.48
C THR A 168 -24.17 -0.21 10.35
N ILE A 169 -25.47 -0.03 10.10
CA ILE A 169 -25.97 0.98 9.16
C ILE A 169 -25.54 2.41 9.51
N PHE A 170 -25.15 2.70 10.75
CA PHE A 170 -24.69 4.03 11.17
C PHE A 170 -23.16 4.19 11.15
N PHE A 171 -22.40 3.15 10.78
CA PHE A 171 -20.94 3.18 10.86
C PHE A 171 -20.33 3.99 9.71
N PHE A 172 -19.53 4.99 10.05
CA PHE A 172 -18.62 5.65 9.11
C PHE A 172 -17.29 4.90 9.04
N GLN A 173 -16.46 5.25 8.05
CA GLN A 173 -15.15 4.63 7.85
C GLN A 173 -14.26 4.64 9.10
N SER A 174 -14.30 5.73 9.89
CA SER A 174 -13.54 5.84 11.15
C SER A 174 -14.02 4.86 12.22
N HIS A 175 -15.32 4.59 12.30
CA HIS A 175 -15.90 3.60 13.19
C HIS A 175 -15.49 2.18 12.78
N CYS A 176 -15.55 1.88 11.47
CA CYS A 176 -15.07 0.61 10.94
C CYS A 176 -13.60 0.38 11.30
N ALA A 177 -12.75 1.39 11.12
CA ALA A 177 -11.34 1.32 11.49
C ALA A 177 -11.14 1.05 12.99
N ALA A 178 -11.83 1.80 13.86
CA ALA A 178 -11.75 1.64 15.31
C ALA A 178 -12.17 0.23 15.76
N VAL A 179 -13.27 -0.30 15.19
CA VAL A 179 -13.79 -1.63 15.54
C VAL A 179 -12.84 -2.74 15.11
N ILE A 180 -12.34 -2.72 13.88
CA ILE A 180 -11.38 -3.73 13.40
C ILE A 180 -10.09 -3.71 14.23
N SER A 181 -9.56 -2.52 14.51
CA SER A 181 -8.36 -2.36 15.35
C SER A 181 -8.59 -2.92 16.76
N ASN A 182 -9.76 -2.65 17.35
CA ASN A 182 -10.15 -3.20 18.64
C ASN A 182 -10.26 -4.73 18.63
N PHE A 183 -10.83 -5.34 17.57
CA PHE A 183 -10.88 -6.80 17.44
C PHE A 183 -9.50 -7.44 17.44
N VAL A 184 -8.56 -6.88 16.66
CA VAL A 184 -7.16 -7.34 16.65
C VAL A 184 -6.59 -7.30 18.07
N GLN A 185 -6.73 -6.17 18.77
CA GLN A 185 -6.20 -6.01 20.11
C GLN A 185 -6.84 -6.96 21.13
N TRP A 186 -8.16 -7.16 21.08
CA TRP A 186 -8.86 -8.02 22.04
C TRP A 186 -8.55 -9.49 21.82
N ILE A 187 -8.40 -9.95 20.58
CA ILE A 187 -8.02 -11.34 20.28
C ILE A 187 -6.57 -11.57 20.70
N MET A 188 -5.64 -10.68 20.34
CA MET A 188 -4.23 -10.80 20.73
C MET A 188 -4.03 -10.80 22.24
N LYS A 189 -4.83 -10.01 22.97
CA LYS A 189 -4.85 -9.99 24.45
C LYS A 189 -5.67 -11.11 25.08
N LYS A 190 -6.24 -12.02 24.29
CA LYS A 190 -7.08 -13.15 24.73
C LYS A 190 -8.29 -12.73 25.57
N ILE A 191 -8.85 -11.56 25.27
CA ILE A 191 -10.08 -11.04 25.91
C ILE A 191 -11.32 -11.71 25.31
N ILE A 192 -11.28 -11.99 23.99
CA ILE A 192 -12.32 -12.69 23.23
C ILE A 192 -11.67 -13.70 22.28
N ASN A 193 -12.48 -14.62 21.75
CA ASN A 193 -12.05 -15.57 20.75
C ASN A 193 -12.24 -15.02 19.33
N THR A 194 -11.55 -15.61 18.36
CA THR A 194 -11.70 -15.28 16.94
C THR A 194 -13.12 -15.54 16.42
N SER A 195 -13.81 -16.55 16.94
CA SER A 195 -15.19 -16.89 16.54
C SER A 195 -16.19 -15.79 16.93
N ASP A 196 -15.96 -15.10 18.04
CA ASP A 196 -16.83 -14.07 18.61
C ASP A 196 -17.00 -12.85 17.70
N VAL A 197 -16.00 -12.57 16.86
CA VAL A 197 -15.96 -11.37 16.01
C VAL A 197 -16.39 -11.62 14.57
N THR A 198 -16.67 -12.87 14.18
CA THR A 198 -16.88 -13.24 12.76
C THR A 198 -18.05 -12.49 12.11
N SER A 199 -19.24 -12.51 12.75
CA SER A 199 -20.43 -11.80 12.26
C SER A 199 -20.23 -10.29 12.21
N TRP A 200 -19.60 -9.74 13.25
CA TRP A 200 -19.27 -8.32 13.32
C TRP A 200 -18.27 -7.91 12.24
N THR A 201 -17.23 -8.69 12.01
CA THR A 201 -16.20 -8.40 11.00
C THR A 201 -16.83 -8.33 9.61
N PHE A 202 -17.66 -9.30 9.25
CA PHE A 202 -18.40 -9.27 7.98
C PHE A 202 -19.26 -8.00 7.86
N SER A 203 -20.02 -7.68 8.92
CA SER A 203 -20.93 -6.53 8.91
C SER A 203 -20.19 -5.19 8.85
N VAL A 204 -19.04 -5.08 9.51
CA VAL A 204 -18.16 -3.91 9.45
C VAL A 204 -17.58 -3.75 8.05
N TYR A 205 -17.13 -4.84 7.41
CA TYR A 205 -16.62 -4.81 6.04
C TYR A 205 -17.70 -4.37 5.04
N ALA A 206 -18.94 -4.84 5.20
CA ALA A 206 -20.07 -4.44 4.37
C ALA A 206 -20.49 -2.97 4.60
N SER A 207 -20.17 -2.42 5.77
CA SER A 207 -20.51 -1.04 6.18
C SER A 207 -19.50 0.03 5.77
N MET A 208 -18.33 -0.36 5.25
CA MET A 208 -17.31 0.61 4.79
C MET A 208 -17.86 1.41 3.61
N ASP A 209 -17.68 2.72 3.57
CA ASP A 209 -18.21 3.54 2.45
C ASP A 209 -17.27 3.58 1.25
N SER A 210 -15.97 3.45 1.51
CA SER A 210 -14.90 3.54 0.52
C SER A 210 -13.89 2.42 0.69
N ASP A 211 -12.93 2.37 -0.22
CA ASP A 211 -11.74 1.55 -0.04
C ASP A 211 -11.05 1.89 1.30
N PRO A 212 -10.62 0.88 2.07
CA PRO A 212 -9.92 1.08 3.33
C PRO A 212 -8.57 1.77 3.13
N CYS A 213 -8.21 2.66 4.07
CA CYS A 213 -6.86 3.23 4.11
C CYS A 213 -5.82 2.17 4.48
N GLU A 214 -4.54 2.50 4.31
CA GLU A 214 -3.41 1.58 4.51
C GLU A 214 -3.36 1.01 5.93
N THR A 215 -3.66 1.83 6.94
CA THR A 215 -3.72 1.40 8.33
C THR A 215 -4.85 0.39 8.57
N LEU A 216 -6.04 0.65 8.03
CA LEU A 216 -7.17 -0.27 8.14
C LEU A 216 -6.91 -1.58 7.38
N LEU A 217 -6.32 -1.50 6.18
CA LEU A 217 -5.89 -2.68 5.44
C LEU A 217 -4.89 -3.51 6.24
N SER A 218 -3.92 -2.87 6.89
CA SER A 218 -2.97 -3.57 7.77
C SER A 218 -3.68 -4.31 8.91
N ASP A 219 -4.62 -3.66 9.60
CA ASP A 219 -5.39 -4.30 10.68
C ASP A 219 -6.28 -5.44 10.15
N MET A 220 -6.88 -5.29 8.97
CA MET A 220 -7.63 -6.34 8.29
C MET A 220 -6.76 -7.55 7.95
N ARG A 221 -5.53 -7.32 7.49
CA ARG A 221 -4.56 -8.40 7.21
C ARG A 221 -4.18 -9.15 8.49
N ILE A 222 -3.91 -8.43 9.59
CA ILE A 222 -3.62 -9.05 10.89
C ILE A 222 -4.81 -9.89 11.35
N LEU A 223 -6.03 -9.34 11.28
CA LEU A 223 -7.24 -10.06 11.66
C LEU A 223 -7.48 -11.30 10.78
N THR A 224 -7.20 -11.20 9.48
CA THR A 224 -7.26 -12.32 8.54
C THR A 224 -6.27 -13.41 8.91
N GLN A 225 -5.04 -13.06 9.29
CA GLN A 225 -4.05 -14.03 9.76
C GLN A 225 -4.54 -14.76 11.03
N LEU A 226 -5.22 -14.05 11.94
CA LEU A 226 -5.82 -14.68 13.12
C LEU A 226 -6.91 -15.68 12.74
N PHE A 227 -7.72 -15.41 11.72
CA PHE A 227 -8.69 -16.37 11.18
C PHE A 227 -8.04 -17.56 10.49
N ILE A 228 -6.97 -17.34 9.72
CA ILE A 228 -6.20 -18.42 9.07
C ILE A 228 -5.65 -19.38 10.14
N ASN A 229 -5.01 -18.82 11.17
CA ASN A 229 -4.45 -19.59 12.28
C ASN A 229 -5.54 -20.37 13.03
N ALA A 230 -6.64 -19.71 13.38
CA ALA A 230 -7.76 -20.36 14.07
C ALA A 230 -8.39 -21.47 13.22
N ARG A 231 -8.53 -21.29 11.89
CA ARG A 231 -9.06 -22.31 10.99
C ARG A 231 -8.13 -23.51 10.87
N ALA A 232 -6.81 -23.30 10.88
CA ALA A 232 -5.84 -24.39 10.77
C ALA A 232 -5.87 -25.37 11.95
N GLU A 233 -6.32 -24.91 13.12
CA GLU A 233 -6.46 -25.74 14.33
C GLU A 233 -7.72 -26.63 14.30
N ILE A 234 -8.71 -26.31 13.47
CA ILE A 234 -9.99 -27.02 13.38
C ILE A 234 -9.83 -28.36 12.62
N GLU A 235 -10.36 -29.42 13.19
CA GLU A 235 -10.36 -30.76 12.60
C GLU A 235 -11.73 -31.14 12.02
N ASP A 236 -12.82 -30.67 12.63
CA ASP A 236 -14.17 -30.96 12.18
C ASP A 236 -14.56 -30.10 10.97
N HIS A 237 -14.79 -30.76 9.83
CA HIS A 237 -15.27 -30.13 8.61
C HIS A 237 -16.67 -29.51 8.70
N LEU A 238 -17.46 -29.84 9.72
CA LEU A 238 -18.79 -29.29 9.94
C LEU A 238 -18.79 -28.11 10.90
N ASP A 239 -17.62 -27.68 11.39
CA ASP A 239 -17.52 -26.51 12.26
C ASP A 239 -17.92 -25.23 11.51
N VAL A 240 -19.00 -24.62 11.96
CA VAL A 240 -19.55 -23.38 11.40
C VAL A 240 -18.53 -22.23 11.47
N SER A 241 -17.65 -22.23 12.45
CA SER A 241 -16.58 -21.22 12.59
C SER A 241 -15.60 -21.32 11.43
N ALA A 242 -15.27 -22.53 10.98
CA ALA A 242 -14.36 -22.71 9.85
C ALA A 242 -14.94 -22.15 8.55
N LEU A 243 -16.25 -22.33 8.32
CA LEU A 243 -16.95 -21.72 7.18
C LEU A 243 -16.91 -20.19 7.25
N ARG A 244 -17.14 -19.62 8.44
CA ARG A 244 -17.06 -18.16 8.66
C ARG A 244 -15.66 -17.62 8.43
N TYR A 245 -14.62 -18.32 8.91
CA TYR A 245 -13.23 -17.95 8.64
C TYR A 245 -12.91 -18.02 7.15
N SER A 246 -13.28 -19.10 6.46
CA SER A 246 -13.10 -19.23 5.01
C SER A 246 -13.78 -18.11 4.24
N CYS A 247 -14.98 -17.70 4.64
CA CYS A 247 -15.66 -16.54 4.06
C CYS A 247 -14.84 -15.26 4.24
N LEU A 248 -14.44 -14.93 5.47
CA LEU A 248 -13.72 -13.69 5.78
C LEU A 248 -12.33 -13.63 5.12
N ILE A 249 -11.59 -14.74 5.10
CA ILE A 249 -10.27 -14.84 4.47
C ILE A 249 -10.38 -14.54 2.96
N ASN A 250 -11.31 -15.21 2.28
CA ASN A 250 -11.44 -15.04 0.84
C ASN A 250 -12.11 -13.72 0.47
N LEU A 251 -12.93 -13.14 1.34
CA LEU A 251 -13.45 -11.79 1.16
C LEU A 251 -12.31 -10.75 1.17
N VAL A 252 -11.37 -10.85 2.11
CA VAL A 252 -10.18 -9.97 2.18
C VAL A 252 -9.26 -10.16 0.96
N SER A 253 -9.08 -11.40 0.51
CA SER A 253 -8.33 -11.71 -0.71
C SER A 253 -8.96 -11.07 -1.94
N GLU A 254 -10.22 -11.38 -2.22
CA GLU A 254 -10.83 -11.11 -3.52
C GLU A 254 -11.45 -9.71 -3.61
N LYS A 255 -12.09 -9.21 -2.55
CA LYS A 255 -12.70 -7.85 -2.56
C LYS A 255 -11.69 -6.76 -2.23
N PHE A 256 -10.80 -7.02 -1.28
CA PHE A 256 -9.83 -6.02 -0.81
C PHE A 256 -8.43 -6.23 -1.42
N LYS A 257 -8.32 -7.11 -2.42
CA LYS A 257 -7.12 -7.34 -3.25
C LYS A 257 -5.89 -7.79 -2.46
N GLN A 258 -6.10 -8.46 -1.32
CA GLN A 258 -5.02 -9.02 -0.49
C GLN A 258 -4.76 -10.48 -0.87
N HIS A 259 -4.47 -10.73 -2.15
CA HIS A 259 -4.44 -12.07 -2.74
C HIS A 259 -3.39 -13.00 -2.10
N ASP A 260 -2.35 -12.45 -1.51
CA ASP A 260 -1.31 -13.20 -0.80
C ASP A 260 -1.84 -13.94 0.44
N LEU A 261 -2.99 -13.52 0.99
CA LEU A 261 -3.67 -14.19 2.10
C LEU A 261 -4.74 -15.20 1.64
N GLY A 262 -5.11 -15.20 0.36
CA GLY A 262 -6.24 -15.97 -0.16
C GLY A 262 -5.99 -17.47 -0.32
N ASP A 263 -7.04 -18.27 -0.22
CA ASP A 263 -6.89 -19.73 -0.29
C ASP A 263 -6.47 -20.21 -1.69
N ILE A 264 -6.92 -19.54 -2.74
CA ILE A 264 -6.60 -19.90 -4.13
C ILE A 264 -5.08 -19.79 -4.39
N VAL A 265 -4.44 -18.75 -3.86
CA VAL A 265 -3.00 -18.50 -4.03
C VAL A 265 -2.18 -19.45 -3.18
N ASN A 266 -2.63 -19.76 -1.97
CA ASN A 266 -1.86 -20.51 -0.99
C ASN A 266 -2.05 -22.02 -1.05
N TYR A 267 -3.20 -22.49 -1.57
CA TYR A 267 -3.51 -23.91 -1.72
C TYR A 267 -3.73 -24.29 -3.19
N LYS A 268 -2.89 -23.79 -4.10
CA LYS A 268 -3.02 -24.01 -5.57
C LYS A 268 -3.29 -25.46 -5.95
N ASN A 269 -2.65 -26.42 -5.29
CA ASN A 269 -2.84 -27.85 -5.56
C ASN A 269 -4.28 -28.33 -5.33
N HIS A 270 -5.00 -27.72 -4.39
CA HIS A 270 -6.41 -28.00 -4.14
C HIS A 270 -7.30 -27.45 -5.27
N TYR A 271 -6.96 -26.26 -5.77
CA TYR A 271 -7.78 -25.52 -6.75
C TYR A 271 -7.40 -25.74 -8.22
N SER A 272 -6.27 -26.41 -8.49
CA SER A 272 -5.74 -26.61 -9.84
C SER A 272 -6.26 -27.86 -10.55
N GLY A 273 -7.13 -28.65 -9.90
CA GLY A 273 -7.88 -29.75 -10.52
C GLY A 273 -7.05 -30.64 -11.44
N SER A 274 -6.35 -31.64 -10.89
CA SER A 274 -5.87 -32.85 -11.60
C SER A 274 -5.78 -32.74 -13.14
N SER A 275 -4.78 -32.02 -13.65
CA SER A 275 -4.42 -32.06 -15.08
C SER A 275 -3.67 -33.33 -15.49
N LYS A 276 -3.71 -34.39 -14.67
CA LYS A 276 -3.24 -35.73 -15.04
C LYS A 276 -4.41 -36.56 -15.56
N VAL A 277 -4.93 -36.18 -16.73
CA VAL A 277 -5.61 -37.15 -17.59
C VAL A 277 -4.52 -38.08 -18.12
N LYS A 278 -4.58 -39.35 -17.69
CA LYS A 278 -3.75 -40.44 -18.21
C LYS A 278 -3.83 -40.45 -19.75
N LYS A 279 -2.68 -40.41 -20.40
CA LYS A 279 -2.49 -41.11 -21.68
C LYS A 279 -1.78 -42.41 -21.38
#